data_AF-A0A3B9LAT2-F1
#
_entry.id   AF-A0A3B9LAT2-F1
#
_cell.length_a   1.000
_cell.length_b   1.000
_cell.length_c   1.000
_cell.angle_alpha   90.00
_cell.angle_beta   90.00
_cell.angle_gamma   90.00
#
_symmetry.space_group_name_H-M   'P 1'
#
loop_
_entity.id
_entity.type
_entity.pdbx_description
1 polymer ?
#
loop_
_entity_poly.entity_id
_entity_poly.type
_entity_poly.pdbx_seq_one_letter_code
_entity_poly.pdbx_strand_id
1 'polypeptide(L)'
;DRLLLATGSKPFMLPIPGADLQGVLGYRDIKDTNDMIEAAKHYKHAVVIGGGLLGLEAANGLKIQGMEVTVVHKNEWLLERQLDRAAGKMLQKSLESKGLNFLLQKDTECLIGKDNRVSAVKFKDGEEIPADLVVMAVGIRPNYALAESAGIHCDRGIVVNDTMQTYDPRIYAVGECVSHRGISYGLVAPLFEMAKVCATHLANFGIGLYKGSVTSTKLKVTGIDLFSAGDFSGGEDTEEIVLHDAVGGVYKKLVIKNDKIIGSVLYGDTTDGAWYFQMLRDQKPIHEIRDHLMFGQDSLGNTGHQGQDKASAMTDEMEVCGCNGVCKGTIVKAIKEKGLFTIDDVKKQTKAASSCGSCTGLVEQILASTLGGGYAAPSTSKAVCGCTDFNHEQVREEIRKHKYLEIPAAMKGMGWKTPNGCATCRPALNYYLISTWPHEAKDDPQSRFINERVHANIQKDGTYSVIP
;
A
#
# COMPACT_ATOMS: atom_id res chain seq x y z
N ASP A 1 -31.97 -12.16 -12.42
CA ASP A 1 -30.60 -12.25 -11.89
C ASP A 1 -29.59 -11.46 -12.72
N ARG A 2 -28.38 -11.28 -12.17
CA ARG A 2 -27.22 -10.63 -12.79
C ARG A 2 -25.96 -11.43 -12.47
N LEU A 3 -25.00 -11.43 -13.38
CA LEU A 3 -23.68 -12.05 -13.20
C LEU A 3 -22.60 -10.97 -13.10
N LEU A 4 -21.67 -11.13 -12.16
CA LEU A 4 -20.50 -10.25 -12.01
C LEU A 4 -19.22 -11.06 -12.18
N LEU A 5 -18.41 -10.69 -13.15
CA LEU A 5 -17.08 -11.24 -13.39
C LEU A 5 -16.04 -10.37 -12.67
N ALA A 6 -15.42 -10.92 -11.63
CA ALA A 6 -14.36 -10.29 -10.85
C ALA A 6 -13.12 -11.19 -10.79
N THR A 7 -12.74 -11.76 -11.94
CA THR A 7 -11.73 -12.82 -12.08
C THR A 7 -10.28 -12.33 -11.95
N GLY A 8 -10.09 -11.01 -11.82
CA GLY A 8 -8.79 -10.37 -11.61
C GLY A 8 -7.81 -10.63 -12.76
N SER A 9 -6.57 -10.92 -12.42
CA SER A 9 -5.49 -11.18 -13.35
C SER A 9 -4.64 -12.37 -12.90
N LYS A 10 -3.81 -12.87 -13.81
CA LYS A 10 -2.79 -13.90 -13.55
C LYS A 10 -1.39 -13.28 -13.65
N PRO A 11 -0.40 -13.77 -12.88
CA PRO A 11 0.98 -13.36 -13.06
C PRO A 11 1.44 -13.71 -14.48
N PHE A 12 2.22 -12.83 -15.09
CA PHE A 12 2.85 -13.13 -16.37
C PHE A 12 4.18 -13.84 -16.13
N MET A 13 4.23 -15.13 -16.47
CA MET A 13 5.47 -15.91 -16.48
C MET A 13 6.18 -15.73 -17.81
N LEU A 14 7.49 -15.48 -17.79
CA LEU A 14 8.30 -15.38 -19.01
C LEU A 14 8.31 -16.73 -19.73
N PRO A 15 8.06 -16.77 -21.05
CA PRO A 15 8.08 -18.00 -21.83
C PRO A 15 9.53 -18.37 -22.20
N ILE A 16 10.35 -18.65 -21.18
CA ILE A 16 11.76 -19.03 -21.32
C ILE A 16 11.98 -20.48 -20.89
N PRO A 17 12.99 -21.20 -21.42
CA PRO A 17 13.31 -22.54 -20.97
C PRO A 17 13.58 -22.58 -19.45
N GLY A 18 13.02 -23.57 -18.76
CA GLY A 18 13.15 -23.76 -17.32
C GLY A 18 12.17 -22.95 -16.47
N ALA A 19 11.23 -22.20 -17.06
CA ALA A 19 10.20 -21.46 -16.32
C ALA A 19 9.22 -22.34 -15.52
N ASP A 20 9.21 -23.65 -15.79
CA ASP A 20 8.41 -24.69 -15.15
C ASP A 20 9.17 -25.49 -14.07
N LEU A 21 10.45 -25.19 -13.83
CA LEU A 21 11.25 -25.83 -12.79
C LEU A 21 10.71 -25.57 -11.39
N GLN A 22 10.96 -26.49 -10.46
CA GLN A 22 10.67 -26.26 -9.05
C GLN A 22 11.50 -25.07 -8.53
N GLY A 23 10.89 -24.25 -7.67
CA GLY A 23 11.51 -23.02 -7.17
C GLY A 23 11.36 -21.82 -8.11
N VAL A 24 10.65 -21.94 -9.24
CA VAL A 24 10.24 -20.80 -10.07
C VAL A 24 8.79 -20.45 -9.74
N LEU A 25 8.57 -19.25 -9.21
CA LEU A 25 7.27 -18.80 -8.71
C LEU A 25 6.83 -17.52 -9.41
N GLY A 26 5.51 -17.34 -9.53
CA GLY A 26 4.94 -16.01 -9.72
C GLY A 26 4.86 -15.26 -8.39
N TYR A 27 4.22 -14.10 -8.39
CA TYR A 27 3.83 -13.43 -7.15
C TYR A 27 2.45 -12.79 -7.29
N ARG A 28 1.42 -13.51 -6.83
CA ARG A 28 0.04 -13.08 -6.98
C ARG A 28 -0.83 -13.39 -5.78
N ASP A 29 -0.75 -14.58 -5.22
CA ASP A 29 -1.65 -15.02 -4.16
C ASP A 29 -0.91 -15.41 -2.87
N ILE A 30 -1.69 -15.84 -1.87
CA ILE A 30 -1.15 -16.23 -0.57
C ILE A 30 -0.30 -17.50 -0.66
N LYS A 31 -0.56 -18.38 -1.63
CA LYS A 31 0.22 -19.59 -1.84
C LYS A 31 1.61 -19.22 -2.33
N ASP A 32 1.72 -18.31 -3.31
CA ASP A 32 3.02 -17.82 -3.78
C ASP A 32 3.86 -17.26 -2.62
N THR A 33 3.23 -16.46 -1.74
CA THR A 33 3.87 -15.92 -0.53
C THR A 33 4.36 -17.02 0.41
N ASN A 34 3.52 -18.03 0.69
CA ASN A 34 3.89 -19.13 1.57
C ASN A 34 5.01 -19.98 0.97
N ASP A 35 4.98 -20.25 -0.33
CA ASP A 35 6.02 -20.99 -1.04
C ASP A 35 7.36 -20.23 -1.00
N MET A 36 7.33 -18.89 -1.14
CA MET A 36 8.51 -18.04 -0.97
C MET A 36 9.08 -18.09 0.46
N ILE A 37 8.21 -18.01 1.48
CA ILE A 37 8.62 -18.12 2.89
C ILE A 37 9.23 -19.48 3.18
N GLU A 38 8.63 -20.55 2.66
CA GLU A 38 9.16 -21.91 2.84
C GLU A 38 10.51 -22.09 2.15
N ALA A 39 10.65 -21.60 0.90
CA ALA A 39 11.92 -21.63 0.20
C ALA A 39 13.02 -20.87 0.97
N ALA A 40 12.71 -19.73 1.57
CA ALA A 40 13.68 -18.94 2.34
C ALA A 40 14.23 -19.66 3.59
N LYS A 41 13.52 -20.67 4.12
CA LYS A 41 14.02 -21.49 5.25
C LYS A 41 15.14 -22.45 4.85
N HIS A 42 15.11 -22.94 3.62
CA HIS A 42 15.97 -24.03 3.15
C HIS A 42 17.06 -23.58 2.19
N TYR A 43 16.88 -22.42 1.56
CA TYR A 43 17.73 -21.95 0.46
C TYR A 43 18.32 -20.56 0.74
N LYS A 44 19.31 -20.15 -0.06
CA LYS A 44 20.09 -18.93 0.20
C LYS A 44 19.99 -17.89 -0.91
N HIS A 45 19.95 -18.29 -2.18
CA HIS A 45 20.01 -17.35 -3.30
C HIS A 45 18.65 -17.19 -3.97
N ALA A 46 18.10 -15.98 -3.97
CA ALA A 46 16.88 -15.63 -4.68
C ALA A 46 17.16 -14.64 -5.82
N VAL A 47 16.57 -14.90 -6.98
CA VAL A 47 16.56 -13.94 -8.09
C VAL A 47 15.13 -13.48 -8.34
N VAL A 48 14.91 -12.18 -8.26
CA VAL A 48 13.61 -11.57 -8.58
C VAL A 48 13.70 -10.92 -9.95
N ILE A 49 12.93 -11.43 -10.91
CA ILE A 49 12.88 -10.89 -12.27
C ILE A 49 11.75 -9.86 -12.33
N GLY A 50 12.13 -8.58 -12.44
CA GLY A 50 11.24 -7.43 -12.54
C GLY A 50 11.51 -6.39 -11.45
N GLY A 51 12.00 -5.21 -11.85
CA GLY A 51 12.21 -4.04 -10.98
C GLY A 51 10.96 -3.19 -10.72
N GLY A 52 9.78 -3.81 -10.81
CA GLY A 52 8.48 -3.21 -10.52
C GLY A 52 8.12 -3.24 -9.03
N LEU A 53 6.98 -2.66 -8.64
CA LEU A 53 6.56 -2.57 -7.23
C LEU A 53 6.56 -3.93 -6.53
N LEU A 54 5.83 -4.90 -7.08
CA LEU A 54 5.73 -6.25 -6.52
C LEU A 54 7.08 -6.96 -6.46
N GLY A 55 7.94 -6.77 -7.46
CA GLY A 55 9.28 -7.35 -7.48
C GLY A 55 10.17 -6.80 -6.38
N LEU A 56 10.14 -5.47 -6.15
CA LEU A 56 10.91 -4.84 -5.08
C LEU A 56 10.39 -5.22 -3.68
N GLU A 57 9.08 -5.38 -3.52
CA GLU A 57 8.48 -5.88 -2.26
C GLU A 57 8.85 -7.34 -2.00
N ALA A 58 8.76 -8.21 -3.00
CA ALA A 58 9.21 -9.60 -2.89
C ALA A 58 10.70 -9.68 -2.55
N ALA A 59 11.53 -8.90 -3.24
CA ALA A 59 12.96 -8.87 -3.02
C ALA A 59 13.30 -8.47 -1.58
N ASN A 60 12.68 -7.40 -1.08
CA ASN A 60 12.87 -6.97 0.29
C ASN A 60 12.33 -7.98 1.31
N GLY A 61 11.17 -8.60 1.05
CA GLY A 61 10.62 -9.67 1.88
C GLY A 61 11.58 -10.84 2.04
N LEU A 62 12.11 -11.35 0.92
CA LEU A 62 13.09 -12.44 0.91
C LEU A 62 14.41 -12.05 1.58
N LYS A 63 14.85 -10.80 1.41
CA LYS A 63 16.04 -10.28 2.10
C LYS A 63 15.87 -10.27 3.62
N ILE A 64 14.69 -9.86 4.11
CA ILE A 64 14.36 -9.89 5.54
C ILE A 64 14.29 -11.33 6.06
N GLN A 65 13.88 -12.29 5.23
CA GLN A 65 13.92 -13.72 5.57
C GLN A 65 15.35 -14.31 5.52
N GLY A 66 16.38 -13.51 5.22
CA GLY A 66 17.77 -13.92 5.30
C GLY A 66 18.36 -14.50 4.00
N MET A 67 17.67 -14.33 2.87
CA MET A 67 18.22 -14.70 1.56
C MET A 67 19.16 -13.62 1.00
N GLU A 68 20.09 -14.03 0.16
CA GLU A 68 20.80 -13.16 -0.77
C GLU A 68 19.93 -12.94 -1.99
N VAL A 69 19.59 -11.68 -2.27
CA VAL A 69 18.59 -11.34 -3.27
C VAL A 69 19.18 -10.47 -4.36
N THR A 70 19.02 -10.91 -5.61
CA THR A 70 19.38 -10.14 -6.79
C THR A 70 18.13 -9.81 -7.60
N VAL A 71 17.87 -8.54 -7.82
CA VAL A 71 16.78 -8.06 -8.69
C VAL A 71 17.33 -7.87 -10.09
N VAL A 72 16.76 -8.61 -11.05
CA VAL A 72 17.05 -8.49 -12.47
C VAL A 72 15.98 -7.62 -13.10
N HIS A 73 16.39 -6.59 -13.84
CA HIS A 73 15.46 -5.71 -14.53
C HIS A 73 15.95 -5.38 -15.93
N LYS A 74 15.01 -5.30 -16.88
CA LYS A 74 15.33 -5.05 -18.28
C LYS A 74 15.65 -3.58 -18.58
N ASN A 75 15.04 -2.67 -17.84
CA ASN A 75 15.22 -1.24 -18.09
C ASN A 75 16.39 -0.67 -17.30
N GLU A 76 16.79 0.56 -17.65
CA GLU A 76 17.95 1.22 -17.08
C GLU A 76 17.76 1.61 -15.60
N TRP A 77 16.52 1.80 -15.13
CA TRP A 77 16.23 2.08 -13.72
C TRP A 77 14.95 1.38 -13.25
N LEU A 78 14.78 1.33 -11.93
CA LEU A 78 13.63 0.71 -11.27
C LEU A 78 12.37 1.56 -11.37
N LEU A 79 11.20 0.92 -11.36
CA LEU A 79 9.89 1.61 -11.43
C LEU A 79 9.81 2.64 -12.55
N GLU A 80 10.31 2.32 -13.74
CA GLU A 80 10.41 3.27 -14.87
C GLU A 80 9.07 3.82 -15.36
N ARG A 81 7.98 3.16 -14.99
CA ARG A 81 6.61 3.62 -15.27
C ARG A 81 6.07 4.60 -14.22
N GLN A 82 6.75 4.72 -13.08
CA GLN A 82 6.32 5.56 -11.95
C GLN A 82 7.38 6.58 -11.54
N LEU A 83 8.65 6.38 -11.89
CA LEU A 83 9.77 7.24 -11.53
C LEU A 83 10.55 7.61 -12.80
N ASP A 84 11.08 8.82 -12.81
CA ASP A 84 12.13 9.18 -13.73
C ASP A 84 13.48 8.58 -13.32
N ARG A 85 14.48 8.75 -14.19
CA ARG A 85 15.83 8.20 -14.00
C ARG A 85 16.51 8.70 -12.72
N ALA A 86 16.26 9.95 -12.30
CA ALA A 86 16.90 10.50 -11.11
C ALA A 86 16.35 9.84 -9.84
N ALA A 87 15.03 9.84 -9.68
CA ALA A 87 14.36 9.18 -8.56
C ALA A 87 14.60 7.65 -8.57
N GLY A 88 14.63 7.02 -9.74
CA GLY A 88 14.94 5.60 -9.90
C GLY A 88 16.35 5.23 -9.40
N LYS A 89 17.35 6.06 -9.69
CA LYS A 89 18.72 5.86 -9.18
C LYS A 89 18.83 6.08 -7.67
N MET A 90 18.11 7.07 -7.13
CA MET A 90 18.03 7.28 -5.68
C MET A 90 17.41 6.07 -4.98
N LEU A 91 16.31 5.53 -5.54
CA LEU A 91 15.67 4.32 -5.05
C LEU A 91 16.64 3.14 -5.07
N GLN A 92 17.30 2.89 -6.20
CA GLN A 92 18.27 1.82 -6.34
C GLN A 92 19.33 1.91 -5.25
N LYS A 93 19.99 3.06 -5.07
CA LYS A 93 21.03 3.26 -4.06
C LYS A 93 20.52 3.00 -2.64
N SER A 94 19.28 3.41 -2.33
CA SER A 94 18.66 3.18 -1.02
C SER A 94 18.30 1.71 -0.77
N LEU A 95 18.01 0.95 -1.82
CA LEU A 95 17.76 -0.49 -1.73
C LEU A 95 19.07 -1.30 -1.68
N GLU A 96 20.10 -0.86 -2.38
CA GLU A 96 21.46 -1.43 -2.30
C GLU A 96 22.04 -1.29 -0.89
N SER A 97 21.81 -0.16 -0.21
CA SER A 97 22.23 0.02 1.18
C SER A 97 21.48 -0.88 2.16
N LYS A 98 20.35 -1.47 1.75
CA LYS A 98 19.61 -2.52 2.50
C LYS A 98 20.07 -3.93 2.10
N GLY A 99 21.10 -4.05 1.27
CA GLY A 99 21.73 -5.31 0.88
C GLY A 99 21.03 -6.07 -0.24
N LEU A 100 20.21 -5.38 -1.04
CA LEU A 100 19.71 -5.93 -2.31
C LEU A 100 20.75 -5.71 -3.42
N ASN A 101 20.91 -6.68 -4.30
CA ASN A 101 21.75 -6.55 -5.49
C ASN A 101 20.87 -6.26 -6.71
N PHE A 102 21.39 -5.51 -7.69
CA PHE A 102 20.67 -5.16 -8.91
C PHE A 102 21.47 -5.49 -10.16
N LEU A 103 20.80 -6.15 -11.10
CA LEU A 103 21.29 -6.39 -12.45
C LEU A 103 20.31 -5.73 -13.43
N LEU A 104 20.58 -4.47 -13.75
CA LEU A 104 19.77 -3.66 -14.65
C LEU A 104 20.23 -3.85 -16.10
N GLN A 105 19.34 -3.57 -17.05
CA GLN A 105 19.58 -3.80 -18.48
C GLN A 105 20.00 -5.25 -18.80
N LYS A 106 19.42 -6.22 -18.07
CA LYS A 106 19.66 -7.64 -18.31
C LYS A 106 18.43 -8.33 -18.90
N ASP A 107 18.65 -9.08 -19.97
CA ASP A 107 17.67 -9.98 -20.57
C ASP A 107 17.97 -11.43 -20.16
N THR A 108 17.04 -12.04 -19.43
CA THR A 108 17.11 -13.47 -19.09
C THR A 108 16.96 -14.33 -20.35
N GLU A 109 17.88 -15.29 -20.53
CA GLU A 109 17.85 -16.27 -21.62
C GLU A 109 17.08 -17.52 -21.21
N CYS A 110 17.49 -18.15 -20.10
CA CYS A 110 16.88 -19.36 -19.57
C CYS A 110 17.16 -19.53 -18.08
N LEU A 111 16.43 -20.46 -17.46
CA LEU A 111 16.65 -20.93 -16.10
C LEU A 111 17.30 -22.31 -16.16
N ILE A 112 18.39 -22.49 -15.43
CA ILE A 112 19.14 -23.75 -15.39
C ILE A 112 18.64 -24.55 -14.19
N GLY A 113 18.37 -25.83 -14.42
CA GLY A 113 17.85 -26.74 -13.41
C GLY A 113 18.81 -27.88 -13.08
N LYS A 114 18.82 -28.28 -11.81
CA LYS A 114 19.43 -29.49 -11.29
C LYS A 114 18.38 -30.27 -10.50
N ASP A 115 18.24 -31.56 -10.78
CA ASP A 115 17.25 -32.42 -10.12
C ASP A 115 15.81 -31.85 -10.18
N ASN A 116 15.44 -31.28 -11.34
CA ASN A 116 14.16 -30.62 -11.62
C ASN A 116 13.86 -29.35 -10.78
N ARG A 117 14.87 -28.78 -10.12
CA ARG A 117 14.79 -27.50 -9.40
C ARG A 117 15.69 -26.46 -10.05
N VAL A 118 15.30 -25.20 -10.03
CA VAL A 118 16.18 -24.09 -10.46
C VAL A 118 17.45 -24.05 -9.60
N SER A 119 18.59 -23.85 -10.25
CA SER A 119 19.90 -23.68 -9.63
C SER A 119 20.63 -22.42 -10.10
N ALA A 120 20.28 -21.88 -11.28
CA ALA A 120 20.88 -20.66 -11.80
C ALA A 120 19.98 -19.95 -12.82
N VAL A 121 20.26 -18.65 -13.02
CA VAL A 121 19.67 -17.81 -14.07
C VAL A 121 20.76 -17.45 -15.07
N LYS A 122 20.53 -17.73 -16.35
CA LYS A 122 21.44 -17.37 -17.44
C LYS A 122 20.90 -16.21 -18.25
N PHE A 123 21.76 -15.25 -18.57
CA PHE A 123 21.43 -14.06 -19.35
C PHE A 123 21.95 -14.16 -20.79
N LYS A 124 21.37 -13.34 -21.69
CA LYS A 124 21.72 -13.36 -23.12
C LYS A 124 23.14 -12.92 -23.43
N ASP A 125 23.80 -12.21 -22.53
CA ASP A 125 25.21 -11.82 -22.66
C ASP A 125 26.18 -12.91 -22.15
N GLY A 126 25.64 -14.05 -21.72
CA GLY A 126 26.41 -15.21 -21.27
C GLY A 126 26.70 -15.24 -19.78
N GLU A 127 26.38 -14.18 -19.03
CA GLU A 127 26.50 -14.21 -17.57
C GLU A 127 25.50 -15.20 -16.95
N GLU A 128 25.93 -15.88 -15.89
CA GLU A 128 25.12 -16.82 -15.12
C GLU A 128 25.28 -16.51 -13.63
N ILE A 129 24.18 -16.50 -12.89
CA ILE A 129 24.17 -16.29 -11.44
C ILE A 129 23.43 -17.43 -10.72
N PRO A 130 23.86 -17.84 -9.52
CA PRO A 130 23.17 -18.87 -8.75
C PRO A 130 21.78 -18.40 -8.31
N ALA A 131 20.81 -19.32 -8.33
CA ALA A 131 19.43 -19.06 -7.92
C ALA A 131 18.76 -20.35 -7.46
N ASP A 132 18.41 -20.42 -6.17
CA ASP A 132 17.63 -21.52 -5.58
C ASP A 132 16.11 -21.26 -5.62
N LEU A 133 15.76 -19.98 -5.81
CA LEU A 133 14.42 -19.44 -5.91
C LEU A 133 14.42 -18.34 -6.99
N VAL A 134 13.51 -18.43 -7.95
CA VAL A 134 13.27 -17.39 -8.94
C VAL A 134 11.84 -16.89 -8.80
N VAL A 135 11.65 -15.58 -8.61
CA VAL A 135 10.33 -14.95 -8.54
C VAL A 135 10.13 -14.09 -9.78
N MET A 136 9.14 -14.42 -10.62
CA MET A 136 8.78 -13.63 -11.80
C MET A 136 7.71 -12.60 -11.45
N ALA A 137 8.13 -11.33 -11.40
CA ALA A 137 7.27 -10.17 -11.13
C ALA A 137 7.27 -9.17 -12.31
N VAL A 138 7.13 -9.69 -13.52
CA VAL A 138 7.24 -8.93 -14.79
C VAL A 138 5.89 -8.40 -15.32
N GLY A 139 4.86 -8.41 -14.49
CA GLY A 139 3.53 -7.90 -14.80
C GLY A 139 2.42 -8.94 -14.67
N ILE A 140 1.20 -8.52 -14.99
CA ILE A 140 -0.02 -9.33 -14.89
C ILE A 140 -0.77 -9.35 -16.22
N ARG A 141 -1.60 -10.37 -16.42
CA ARG A 141 -2.51 -10.49 -17.56
C ARG A 141 -3.95 -10.59 -17.07
N PRO A 142 -4.87 -9.71 -17.53
CA PRO A 142 -6.30 -9.80 -17.23
C PRO A 142 -6.86 -11.20 -17.47
N ASN A 143 -7.66 -11.72 -16.55
CA ASN A 143 -8.16 -13.10 -16.56
C ASN A 143 -9.56 -13.18 -17.19
N TYR A 144 -9.65 -13.06 -18.52
CA TYR A 144 -10.92 -13.00 -19.26
C TYR A 144 -11.28 -14.27 -20.03
N ALA A 145 -10.54 -15.37 -19.84
CA ALA A 145 -10.74 -16.62 -20.60
C ALA A 145 -12.16 -17.20 -20.47
N LEU A 146 -12.80 -17.06 -19.30
CA LEU A 146 -14.20 -17.47 -19.09
C LEU A 146 -15.18 -16.61 -19.89
N ALA A 147 -14.93 -15.30 -19.96
CA ALA A 147 -15.78 -14.38 -20.70
C ALA A 147 -15.65 -14.62 -22.21
N GLU A 148 -14.42 -14.79 -22.69
CA GLU A 148 -14.12 -15.09 -24.09
C GLU A 148 -14.74 -16.40 -24.55
N SER A 149 -14.61 -17.48 -23.78
CA SER A 149 -15.24 -18.77 -24.13
C SER A 149 -16.76 -18.74 -24.10
N ALA A 150 -17.35 -17.80 -23.35
CA ALA A 150 -18.78 -17.53 -23.33
C ALA A 150 -19.24 -16.56 -24.44
N GLY A 151 -18.36 -16.11 -25.34
CA GLY A 151 -18.68 -15.20 -26.44
C GLY A 151 -18.83 -13.73 -26.02
N ILE A 152 -18.39 -13.36 -24.82
CA ILE A 152 -18.34 -11.97 -24.37
C ILE A 152 -17.15 -11.26 -25.00
N HIS A 153 -17.38 -10.04 -25.48
CA HIS A 153 -16.34 -9.26 -26.15
C HIS A 153 -15.18 -8.92 -25.20
N CYS A 154 -13.97 -9.30 -25.63
CA CYS A 154 -12.72 -9.05 -24.90
C CYS A 154 -11.69 -8.38 -25.82
N ASP A 155 -10.96 -7.39 -25.30
CA ASP A 155 -9.75 -6.80 -25.89
C ASP A 155 -8.81 -6.46 -24.75
N ARG A 156 -7.78 -7.30 -24.55
CA ARG A 156 -6.81 -7.20 -23.44
C ARG A 156 -7.50 -7.08 -22.06
N GLY A 157 -8.68 -7.67 -21.94
CA GLY A 157 -9.60 -7.56 -20.80
C GLY A 157 -11.05 -7.73 -21.26
N ILE A 158 -11.97 -7.96 -20.33
CA ILE A 158 -13.42 -8.00 -20.59
C ILE A 158 -13.87 -6.57 -20.88
N VAL A 159 -14.43 -6.33 -22.07
CA VAL A 159 -14.83 -4.98 -22.47
C VAL A 159 -16.13 -4.59 -21.76
N VAL A 160 -16.12 -3.43 -21.12
CA VAL A 160 -17.29 -2.88 -20.42
C VAL A 160 -17.56 -1.43 -20.80
N ASN A 161 -18.82 -1.03 -20.67
CA ASN A 161 -19.26 0.37 -20.78
C ASN A 161 -19.01 1.15 -19.47
N ASP A 162 -19.43 2.42 -19.41
CA ASP A 162 -19.23 3.29 -18.24
C ASP A 162 -20.02 2.87 -16.98
N THR A 163 -20.97 1.94 -17.08
CA THR A 163 -21.71 1.36 -15.93
C THR A 163 -21.17 -0.01 -15.52
N MET A 164 -20.01 -0.42 -16.08
CA MET A 164 -19.34 -1.71 -15.84
C MET A 164 -20.10 -2.92 -16.39
N GLN A 165 -21.04 -2.69 -17.31
CA GLN A 165 -21.74 -3.75 -18.04
C GLN A 165 -20.94 -4.17 -19.27
N THR A 166 -20.95 -5.47 -19.55
CA THR A 166 -20.51 -6.00 -20.84
C THR A 166 -21.57 -5.72 -21.92
N TYR A 167 -21.33 -6.19 -23.15
CA TYR A 167 -22.35 -6.12 -24.20
C TYR A 167 -23.63 -6.92 -23.86
N ASP A 168 -23.54 -8.03 -23.11
CA ASP A 168 -24.74 -8.64 -22.51
C ASP A 168 -25.13 -7.81 -21.26
N PRO A 169 -26.30 -7.16 -21.24
CA PRO A 169 -26.69 -6.27 -20.15
C PRO A 169 -26.91 -6.97 -18.80
N ARG A 170 -26.94 -8.31 -18.80
CA ARG A 170 -27.07 -9.13 -17.58
C ARG A 170 -25.71 -9.45 -16.96
N ILE A 171 -24.62 -9.21 -17.66
CA ILE A 171 -23.25 -9.55 -17.24
C ILE A 171 -22.44 -8.27 -17.04
N TYR A 172 -21.78 -8.19 -15.90
CA TYR A 172 -20.92 -7.10 -15.47
C TYR A 172 -19.51 -7.62 -15.30
N ALA A 173 -18.53 -6.73 -15.38
CA ALA A 173 -17.17 -7.04 -14.97
C ALA A 173 -16.55 -5.88 -14.21
N VAL A 174 -15.77 -6.20 -13.18
CA VAL A 174 -14.99 -5.25 -12.36
C VAL A 174 -13.64 -5.87 -12.05
N GLY A 175 -12.66 -5.08 -11.61
CA GLY A 175 -11.35 -5.64 -11.28
C GLY A 175 -10.34 -5.48 -12.41
N GLU A 176 -9.17 -6.09 -12.24
CA GLU A 176 -8.10 -6.10 -13.25
C GLU A 176 -8.46 -6.93 -14.50
N CYS A 177 -9.57 -7.67 -14.46
CA CYS A 177 -10.05 -8.42 -15.61
C CYS A 177 -10.67 -7.50 -16.69
N VAL A 178 -10.99 -6.26 -16.34
CA VAL A 178 -11.70 -5.31 -17.18
C VAL A 178 -10.78 -4.56 -18.14
N SER A 179 -11.27 -4.35 -19.36
CA SER A 179 -10.80 -3.35 -20.32
C SER A 179 -11.88 -2.27 -20.45
N HIS A 180 -11.68 -1.11 -19.84
CA HIS A 180 -12.59 0.03 -19.94
C HIS A 180 -11.97 1.07 -20.88
N ARG A 181 -12.66 1.38 -21.98
CA ARG A 181 -12.16 2.30 -23.03
C ARG A 181 -10.75 1.92 -23.55
N GLY A 182 -10.47 0.62 -23.61
CA GLY A 182 -9.19 0.07 -24.07
C GLY A 182 -8.07 0.08 -23.02
N ILE A 183 -8.38 0.40 -21.76
CA ILE A 183 -7.41 0.48 -20.66
C ILE A 183 -7.74 -0.58 -19.60
N SER A 184 -6.70 -1.30 -19.16
CA SER A 184 -6.77 -2.26 -18.06
C SER A 184 -5.91 -1.76 -16.90
N TYR A 185 -6.48 -1.66 -15.70
CA TYR A 185 -5.79 -1.14 -14.52
C TYR A 185 -5.31 -2.26 -13.60
N GLY A 186 -4.06 -2.17 -13.13
CA GLY A 186 -3.47 -3.06 -12.13
C GLY A 186 -3.28 -2.38 -10.77
N LEU A 187 -4.25 -1.56 -10.34
CA LEU A 187 -4.19 -0.73 -9.14
C LEU A 187 -5.50 -0.79 -8.35
N VAL A 188 -5.42 -0.79 -7.03
CA VAL A 188 -6.57 -0.94 -6.14
C VAL A 188 -7.61 0.19 -6.27
N ALA A 189 -7.17 1.44 -6.38
CA ALA A 189 -8.09 2.59 -6.41
C ALA A 189 -9.03 2.57 -7.64
N PRO A 190 -8.55 2.41 -8.88
CA PRO A 190 -9.43 2.22 -10.04
C PRO A 190 -10.44 1.09 -9.86
N LEU A 191 -10.02 0.00 -9.22
CA LEU A 191 -10.86 -1.18 -9.00
C LEU A 191 -12.01 -0.92 -8.03
N PHE A 192 -11.78 -0.12 -6.98
CA PHE A 192 -12.86 0.30 -6.07
C PHE A 192 -13.82 1.28 -6.73
N GLU A 193 -13.33 2.19 -7.58
CA GLU A 193 -14.18 3.08 -8.37
C GLU A 193 -15.12 2.28 -9.27
N MET A 194 -14.59 1.29 -10.00
CA MET A 194 -15.38 0.35 -10.83
C MET A 194 -16.42 -0.38 -9.98
N ALA A 195 -16.02 -0.96 -8.85
CA ALA A 195 -16.92 -1.69 -7.96
C ALA A 195 -18.06 -0.80 -7.44
N LYS A 196 -17.76 0.45 -7.08
CA LYS A 196 -18.76 1.42 -6.60
C LYS A 196 -19.77 1.79 -7.69
N VAL A 197 -19.29 2.01 -8.91
CA VAL A 197 -20.15 2.28 -10.08
C VAL A 197 -21.05 1.09 -10.38
N CYS A 198 -20.46 -0.11 -10.47
CA CYS A 198 -21.20 -1.35 -10.69
C CYS A 198 -22.27 -1.59 -9.61
N ALA A 199 -21.91 -1.43 -8.34
CA ALA A 199 -22.84 -1.61 -7.22
C ALA A 199 -23.99 -0.59 -7.24
N THR A 200 -23.71 0.68 -7.57
CA THR A 200 -24.73 1.73 -7.70
C THR A 200 -25.73 1.39 -8.80
N HIS A 201 -25.23 0.92 -9.94
CA HIS A 201 -26.06 0.52 -11.07
C HIS A 201 -26.90 -0.72 -10.75
N LEU A 202 -26.29 -1.77 -10.21
CA LEU A 202 -26.99 -3.01 -9.82
C LEU A 202 -28.06 -2.78 -8.74
N ALA A 203 -27.83 -1.84 -7.82
CA ALA A 203 -28.77 -1.49 -6.76
C ALA A 203 -29.86 -0.49 -7.20
N ASN A 204 -29.85 -0.02 -8.46
CA ASN A 204 -30.73 1.04 -8.97
C ASN A 204 -30.67 2.34 -8.15
N PHE A 205 -29.53 2.66 -7.54
CA PHE A 205 -29.33 3.87 -6.73
C PHE A 205 -28.90 5.10 -7.57
N GLY A 206 -28.74 4.95 -8.89
CA GLY A 206 -28.44 6.06 -9.80
C GLY A 206 -27.60 5.66 -11.00
N ILE A 207 -27.13 6.66 -11.74
CA ILE A 207 -26.35 6.53 -12.99
C ILE A 207 -24.85 6.83 -12.78
N GLY A 208 -24.23 6.28 -11.73
CA GLY A 208 -22.78 6.41 -11.57
C GLY A 208 -22.05 5.99 -12.85
N LEU A 209 -21.15 6.83 -13.36
CA LEU A 209 -20.38 6.57 -14.58
C LEU A 209 -18.90 6.52 -14.25
N TYR A 210 -18.26 5.41 -14.61
CA TYR A 210 -16.81 5.30 -14.58
C TYR A 210 -16.25 5.89 -15.88
N LYS A 211 -15.45 6.96 -15.77
CA LYS A 211 -14.87 7.68 -16.93
C LYS A 211 -13.40 7.33 -17.18
N GLY A 212 -12.88 6.34 -16.46
CA GLY A 212 -11.45 6.08 -16.34
C GLY A 212 -10.84 6.82 -15.15
N SER A 213 -9.80 6.25 -14.55
CA SER A 213 -9.08 6.83 -13.42
C SER A 213 -7.81 7.54 -13.91
N VAL A 214 -7.58 8.76 -13.42
CA VAL A 214 -6.26 9.39 -13.49
C VAL A 214 -5.44 8.84 -12.33
N THR A 215 -4.35 8.15 -12.62
CA THR A 215 -3.59 7.44 -11.60
C THR A 215 -2.57 8.37 -10.95
N SER A 216 -2.69 8.58 -9.64
CA SER A 216 -1.54 8.93 -8.80
C SER A 216 -1.00 7.65 -8.16
N THR A 217 0.30 7.45 -8.21
CA THR A 217 0.95 6.31 -7.57
C THR A 217 1.68 6.80 -6.33
N LYS A 218 1.06 6.64 -5.16
CA LYS A 218 1.75 6.81 -3.87
C LYS A 218 2.27 5.46 -3.41
N LEU A 219 3.59 5.27 -3.46
CA LEU A 219 4.22 4.01 -3.11
C LEU A 219 5.05 4.16 -1.85
N LYS A 220 5.06 3.12 -1.02
CA LYS A 220 6.06 2.94 0.03
C LYS A 220 6.87 1.71 -0.30
N VAL A 221 8.04 1.91 -0.90
CA VAL A 221 8.93 0.78 -1.21
C VAL A 221 9.92 0.66 -0.07
N THR A 222 9.77 -0.35 0.78
CA THR A 222 10.70 -0.65 1.88
C THR A 222 10.88 0.50 2.89
N GLY A 223 9.85 1.33 3.10
CA GLY A 223 9.92 2.51 3.96
C GLY A 223 10.42 3.78 3.27
N ILE A 224 10.59 3.77 1.95
CA ILE A 224 10.88 4.95 1.14
C ILE A 224 9.57 5.45 0.56
N ASP A 225 9.24 6.71 0.84
CA ASP A 225 8.05 7.37 0.32
C ASP A 225 8.28 7.86 -1.12
N LEU A 226 7.39 7.48 -2.02
CA LEU A 226 7.40 7.83 -3.43
C LEU A 226 6.02 8.31 -3.85
N PHE A 227 5.99 9.29 -4.76
CA PHE A 227 4.76 9.76 -5.37
C PHE A 227 4.98 10.08 -6.84
N SER A 228 4.06 9.67 -7.69
CA SER A 228 4.00 10.19 -9.06
C SER A 228 2.57 10.35 -9.55
N ALA A 229 2.38 11.29 -10.46
CA ALA A 229 1.09 11.53 -11.08
C ALA A 229 1.26 12.12 -12.47
N GLY A 230 0.30 11.84 -13.35
CA GLY A 230 0.22 12.44 -14.68
C GLY A 230 1.35 12.06 -15.62
N ASP A 231 1.57 12.93 -16.61
CA ASP A 231 2.70 12.85 -17.53
C ASP A 231 3.90 13.60 -16.95
N PHE A 232 4.72 12.86 -16.22
CA PHE A 232 5.97 13.36 -15.63
C PHE A 232 7.19 13.16 -16.53
N SER A 233 7.00 12.57 -17.72
CA SER A 233 8.11 12.34 -18.67
C SER A 233 8.52 13.66 -19.33
N GLY A 234 7.55 14.55 -19.58
CA GLY A 234 7.78 15.81 -20.27
C GLY A 234 7.98 15.65 -21.78
N GLY A 235 8.50 16.70 -22.41
CA GLY A 235 8.74 16.79 -23.86
C GLY A 235 9.18 18.19 -24.27
N GLU A 236 9.42 18.40 -25.58
CA GLU A 236 9.91 19.68 -26.12
C GLU A 236 8.99 20.87 -25.82
N ASP A 237 7.67 20.63 -25.74
CA ASP A 237 6.65 21.66 -25.44
C ASP A 237 6.33 21.79 -23.94
N THR A 238 7.22 21.33 -23.05
CA THR A 238 6.97 21.33 -21.60
C THR A 238 8.09 22.02 -20.85
N GLU A 239 7.77 22.54 -19.68
CA GLU A 239 8.71 23.14 -18.74
C GLU A 239 8.84 22.23 -17.52
N GLU A 240 10.03 22.22 -16.90
CA GLU A 240 10.29 21.43 -15.70
C GLU A 240 10.75 22.34 -14.56
N ILE A 241 10.22 22.11 -13.35
CA ILE A 241 10.77 22.66 -12.11
C ILE A 241 11.26 21.50 -11.26
N VAL A 242 12.53 21.53 -10.89
CA VAL A 242 13.21 20.43 -10.20
C VAL A 242 13.88 20.93 -8.92
N LEU A 243 13.61 20.24 -7.81
CA LEU A 243 14.36 20.33 -6.57
C LEU A 243 15.03 18.98 -6.33
N HIS A 244 16.35 18.96 -6.20
CA HIS A 244 17.12 17.74 -6.00
C HIS A 244 18.15 17.92 -4.89
N ASP A 245 17.84 17.39 -3.71
CA ASP A 245 18.77 17.27 -2.58
C ASP A 245 19.14 15.79 -2.40
N ALA A 246 20.21 15.37 -3.07
CA ALA A 246 20.69 14.00 -3.04
C ALA A 246 21.17 13.55 -1.65
N VAL A 247 21.66 14.48 -0.82
CA VAL A 247 22.17 14.17 0.52
C VAL A 247 21.02 14.08 1.52
N GLY A 248 20.07 15.01 1.45
CA GLY A 248 18.83 14.97 2.22
C GLY A 248 17.85 13.87 1.77
N GLY A 249 18.12 13.23 0.63
CA GLY A 249 17.29 12.15 0.10
C GLY A 249 15.94 12.65 -0.44
N VAL A 250 15.87 13.91 -0.89
CA VAL A 250 14.66 14.55 -1.39
C VAL A 250 14.80 14.87 -2.87
N TYR A 251 13.82 14.45 -3.66
CA TYR A 251 13.70 14.84 -5.06
C TYR A 251 12.25 15.19 -5.37
N LYS A 252 12.04 16.35 -5.99
CA LYS A 252 10.74 16.81 -6.49
C LYS A 252 10.90 17.30 -7.92
N LYS A 253 10.07 16.80 -8.82
CA LYS A 253 9.97 17.24 -10.21
C LYS A 253 8.51 17.56 -10.51
N LEU A 254 8.24 18.73 -11.07
CA LEU A 254 6.96 19.08 -11.68
C LEU A 254 7.16 19.32 -13.17
N VAL A 255 6.25 18.78 -13.98
CA VAL A 255 6.19 19.00 -15.42
C VAL A 255 4.99 19.88 -15.73
N ILE A 256 5.23 20.93 -16.49
CA ILE A 256 4.29 22.02 -16.74
C ILE A 256 4.08 22.16 -18.25
N LYS A 257 2.83 22.35 -18.67
CA LYS A 257 2.47 22.71 -20.04
C LYS A 257 1.35 23.75 -20.02
N ASN A 258 1.51 24.83 -20.77
CA ASN A 258 0.51 25.91 -20.87
C ASN A 258 0.05 26.43 -19.49
N ASP A 259 1.01 26.77 -18.61
CA ASP A 259 0.77 27.25 -17.24
C ASP A 259 0.04 26.26 -16.32
N LYS A 260 0.09 24.95 -16.59
CA LYS A 260 -0.59 23.92 -15.79
C LYS A 260 0.34 22.75 -15.50
N ILE A 261 0.24 22.19 -14.29
CA ILE A 261 0.93 20.94 -13.95
C ILE A 261 0.28 19.80 -14.73
N ILE A 262 1.08 19.09 -15.53
CA ILE A 262 0.67 17.89 -16.25
C ILE A 262 1.29 16.61 -15.67
N GLY A 263 2.30 16.74 -14.82
CA GLY A 263 2.84 15.60 -14.09
C GLY A 263 3.76 16.00 -12.92
N SER A 264 4.00 15.04 -12.05
CA SER A 264 4.86 15.22 -10.87
C SER A 264 5.55 13.91 -10.47
N VAL A 265 6.79 14.00 -9.98
CA VAL A 265 7.53 12.92 -9.31
C VAL A 265 8.07 13.45 -7.99
N LEU A 266 7.82 12.76 -6.88
CA LEU A 266 8.38 13.07 -5.57
C LEU A 266 9.02 11.81 -4.98
N TYR A 267 10.18 11.98 -4.36
CA TYR A 267 10.95 10.95 -3.68
C TYR A 267 11.41 11.48 -2.32
N GLY A 268 11.26 10.66 -1.28
CA GLY A 268 11.61 11.02 0.08
C GLY A 268 10.51 11.88 0.72
N ASP A 269 10.43 13.15 0.34
CA ASP A 269 9.35 14.05 0.77
C ASP A 269 8.20 14.04 -0.24
N THR A 270 7.13 13.33 0.10
CA THR A 270 5.92 13.19 -0.71
C THR A 270 4.73 13.99 -0.17
N THR A 271 4.97 14.90 0.78
CA THR A 271 3.92 15.61 1.53
C THR A 271 2.97 16.36 0.59
N ASP A 272 3.51 17.00 -0.45
CA ASP A 272 2.77 17.83 -1.39
C ASP A 272 2.13 17.07 -2.56
N GLY A 273 2.32 15.75 -2.65
CA GLY A 273 1.89 14.96 -3.82
C GLY A 273 0.38 15.06 -4.09
N ALA A 274 -0.43 14.99 -3.04
CA ALA A 274 -1.88 15.12 -3.16
C ALA A 274 -2.29 16.51 -3.69
N TRP A 275 -1.57 17.56 -3.29
CA TRP A 275 -1.84 18.92 -3.73
C TRP A 275 -1.50 19.10 -5.23
N TYR A 276 -0.33 18.63 -5.67
CA TYR A 276 0.03 18.67 -7.10
C TYR A 276 -0.94 17.86 -7.97
N PHE A 277 -1.37 16.69 -7.49
CA PHE A 277 -2.35 15.87 -8.21
C PHE A 277 -3.71 16.55 -8.31
N GLN A 278 -4.15 17.22 -7.26
CA GLN A 278 -5.38 18.02 -7.30
C GLN A 278 -5.26 19.14 -8.35
N MET A 279 -4.15 19.88 -8.36
CA MET A 279 -3.94 20.95 -9.34
C MET A 279 -3.91 20.42 -10.78
N LEU A 280 -3.31 19.26 -11.00
CA LEU A 280 -3.30 18.56 -12.29
C LEU A 280 -4.73 18.18 -12.71
N ARG A 281 -5.50 17.58 -11.80
CA ARG A 281 -6.89 17.16 -12.07
C ARG A 281 -7.79 18.35 -12.39
N ASP A 282 -7.61 19.44 -11.67
CA ASP A 282 -8.40 20.67 -11.84
C ASP A 282 -7.91 21.54 -13.01
N GLN A 283 -6.78 21.19 -13.63
CA GLN A 283 -6.17 21.97 -14.71
C GLN A 283 -5.92 23.42 -14.29
N LYS A 284 -5.51 23.62 -13.03
CA LYS A 284 -5.36 24.94 -12.39
C LYS A 284 -4.15 25.69 -12.98
N PRO A 285 -4.32 26.95 -13.43
CA PRO A 285 -3.20 27.83 -13.79
C PRO A 285 -2.25 28.05 -12.61
N ILE A 286 -0.94 28.15 -12.87
CA ILE A 286 0.07 28.21 -11.81
C ILE A 286 0.85 29.54 -11.74
N HIS A 287 0.67 30.45 -12.70
CA HIS A 287 1.47 31.68 -12.81
C HIS A 287 1.55 32.50 -11.51
N GLU A 288 0.48 32.55 -10.70
CA GLU A 288 0.47 33.30 -9.43
C GLU A 288 1.33 32.66 -8.32
N ILE A 289 1.56 31.35 -8.41
CA ILE A 289 2.15 30.54 -7.33
C ILE A 289 3.43 29.83 -7.76
N ARG A 290 3.86 30.04 -9.01
CA ARG A 290 4.93 29.28 -9.67
C ARG A 290 6.23 29.25 -8.87
N ASP A 291 6.66 30.40 -8.35
CA ASP A 291 7.91 30.56 -7.62
C ASP A 291 7.94 29.83 -6.26
N HIS A 292 6.76 29.44 -5.76
CA HIS A 292 6.59 28.81 -4.45
C HIS A 292 6.23 27.33 -4.56
N LEU A 293 5.92 26.83 -5.76
CA LEU A 293 5.46 25.45 -5.98
C LEU A 293 6.37 24.40 -5.37
N MET A 294 7.69 24.55 -5.49
CA MET A 294 8.67 23.56 -4.98
C MET A 294 8.71 23.46 -3.46
N PHE A 295 8.33 24.53 -2.77
CA PHE A 295 8.36 24.61 -1.32
C PHE A 295 7.03 24.20 -0.68
N GLY A 296 6.11 23.67 -1.50
CA GLY A 296 4.86 23.08 -1.04
C GLY A 296 3.76 24.09 -0.74
N GLN A 297 2.57 23.56 -0.49
CA GLN A 297 1.36 24.35 -0.28
C GLN A 297 1.50 25.33 0.90
N ASP A 298 2.24 24.91 1.95
CA ASP A 298 2.45 25.69 3.17
C ASP A 298 3.27 26.98 2.93
N SER A 299 4.03 27.05 1.83
CA SER A 299 4.87 28.20 1.46
C SER A 299 4.10 29.31 0.72
N LEU A 300 2.84 29.06 0.33
CA LEU A 300 2.01 30.04 -0.39
C LEU A 300 1.33 31.08 0.51
N GLY A 301 1.50 30.97 1.83
CA GLY A 301 1.00 31.95 2.77
C GLY A 301 0.88 31.38 4.18
N ASN A 302 1.92 31.56 4.98
CA ASN A 302 1.81 31.69 6.43
C ASN A 302 3.00 32.53 6.95
N THR A 303 2.92 33.85 6.78
CA THR A 303 3.53 34.74 7.79
C THR A 303 2.72 34.59 9.08
N GLY A 304 3.11 33.63 9.91
CA GLY A 304 2.67 33.55 11.30
C GLY A 304 2.12 32.20 11.73
N HIS A 305 2.89 31.53 12.58
CA HIS A 305 2.53 30.40 13.46
C HIS A 305 2.66 28.97 12.90
N GLN A 306 3.29 28.16 13.74
CA GLN A 306 3.76 26.80 13.49
C GLN A 306 2.60 25.82 13.19
N GLY A 307 2.68 25.14 12.05
CA GLY A 307 2.48 23.68 11.96
C GLY A 307 1.14 23.05 12.36
N GLN A 308 -0.02 23.71 12.27
CA GLN A 308 -1.28 23.07 12.70
C GLN A 308 -2.48 23.06 11.76
N ASP A 309 -2.46 23.59 10.53
CA ASP A 309 -3.76 23.75 9.83
C ASP A 309 -3.83 23.43 8.34
N LYS A 310 -3.37 22.22 7.94
CA LYS A 310 -3.62 21.72 6.57
C LYS A 310 -5.11 21.47 6.32
N ALA A 311 -5.85 21.02 7.34
CA ALA A 311 -7.27 20.73 7.22
C ALA A 311 -8.11 21.97 6.91
N SER A 312 -7.84 23.12 7.51
CA SER A 312 -8.62 24.34 7.27
C SER A 312 -8.46 24.91 5.86
N ALA A 313 -7.30 24.70 5.22
CA ALA A 313 -7.03 25.14 3.85
C ALA A 313 -7.64 24.22 2.75
N MET A 314 -8.14 23.04 3.10
CA MET A 314 -8.69 22.08 2.12
C MET A 314 -10.15 22.38 1.75
N THR A 315 -10.53 22.15 0.48
CA THR A 315 -11.95 22.15 0.06
C THR A 315 -12.61 20.79 0.34
N ASP A 316 -13.94 20.72 0.30
CA ASP A 316 -14.70 19.50 0.61
C ASP A 316 -14.47 18.39 -0.43
N GLU A 317 -14.09 18.74 -1.66
CA GLU A 317 -13.81 17.81 -2.76
C GLU A 317 -12.40 17.20 -2.70
N MET A 318 -11.51 17.79 -1.90
CA MET A 318 -10.13 17.32 -1.79
C MET A 318 -10.07 15.94 -1.15
N GLU A 319 -9.34 15.03 -1.80
CA GLU A 319 -9.18 13.66 -1.34
C GLU A 319 -8.26 13.60 -0.11
N VAL A 320 -8.73 12.92 0.93
CA VAL A 320 -8.02 12.75 2.21
C VAL A 320 -7.46 11.33 2.32
N CYS A 321 -8.25 10.32 1.94
CA CYS A 321 -7.84 8.92 2.00
C CYS A 321 -7.86 8.30 0.60
N GLY A 322 -6.69 8.19 -0.05
CA GLY A 322 -6.62 7.57 -1.38
C GLY A 322 -6.79 6.06 -1.41
N CYS A 323 -6.53 5.38 -0.30
CA CYS A 323 -6.79 3.94 -0.19
C CYS A 323 -8.31 3.61 -0.27
N ASN A 324 -9.18 4.55 0.15
CA ASN A 324 -10.64 4.36 0.19
C ASN A 324 -11.41 5.43 -0.59
N GLY A 325 -10.73 6.31 -1.34
CA GLY A 325 -11.32 7.41 -2.11
C GLY A 325 -12.19 8.37 -1.28
N VAL A 326 -11.79 8.68 -0.04
CA VAL A 326 -12.59 9.51 0.88
C VAL A 326 -12.11 10.97 0.82
N CYS A 327 -13.02 11.88 0.46
CA CYS A 327 -12.76 13.33 0.45
C CYS A 327 -13.07 13.99 1.80
N LYS A 328 -12.52 15.20 2.03
CA LYS A 328 -12.73 15.99 3.25
C LYS A 328 -14.22 16.18 3.55
N GLY A 329 -15.02 16.54 2.56
CA GLY A 329 -16.46 16.76 2.72
C GLY A 329 -17.21 15.53 3.23
N THR A 330 -16.76 14.32 2.85
CA THR A 330 -17.35 13.07 3.36
C THR A 330 -17.06 12.90 4.85
N ILE A 331 -15.85 13.24 5.29
CA ILE A 331 -15.44 13.19 6.70
C ILE A 331 -16.16 14.28 7.50
N VAL A 332 -16.16 15.52 7.02
CA VAL A 332 -16.85 16.66 7.66
C VAL A 332 -18.33 16.39 7.81
N LYS A 333 -18.99 15.90 6.75
CA LYS A 333 -20.41 15.53 6.78
C LYS A 333 -20.67 14.43 7.80
N ALA A 334 -19.85 13.37 7.81
CA ALA A 334 -19.99 12.30 8.79
C ALA A 334 -19.82 12.81 10.23
N ILE A 335 -18.84 13.68 10.50
CA ILE A 335 -18.62 14.30 11.81
C ILE A 335 -19.86 15.09 12.24
N LYS A 336 -20.36 15.98 11.38
CA LYS A 336 -21.48 16.88 11.70
C LYS A 336 -22.82 16.15 11.85
N GLU A 337 -23.14 15.24 10.94
CA GLU A 337 -24.45 14.56 10.92
C GLU A 337 -24.54 13.42 11.95
N LYS A 338 -23.42 12.76 12.25
CA LYS A 338 -23.40 11.59 13.14
C LYS A 338 -22.73 11.86 14.49
N GLY A 339 -22.28 13.10 14.74
CA GLY A 339 -21.65 13.49 16.00
C GLY A 339 -20.41 12.66 16.32
N LEU A 340 -19.46 12.58 15.39
CA LEU A 340 -18.25 11.77 15.58
C LEU A 340 -17.19 12.61 16.31
N PHE A 341 -16.68 12.11 17.44
CA PHE A 341 -15.71 12.85 18.27
C PHE A 341 -14.32 12.21 18.29
N THR A 342 -14.15 11.02 17.70
CA THR A 342 -12.87 10.29 17.70
C THR A 342 -12.48 9.80 16.31
N ILE A 343 -11.18 9.61 16.10
CA ILE A 343 -10.65 9.06 14.85
C ILE A 343 -11.21 7.67 14.58
N ASP A 344 -11.38 6.84 15.62
CA ASP A 344 -11.91 5.48 15.47
C ASP A 344 -13.36 5.49 14.98
N ASP A 345 -14.15 6.49 15.39
CA ASP A 345 -15.51 6.66 14.90
C ASP A 345 -15.50 7.11 13.43
N VAL A 346 -14.60 8.02 13.05
CA VAL A 346 -14.41 8.41 11.65
C VAL A 346 -13.95 7.22 10.79
N LYS A 347 -13.00 6.40 11.27
CA LYS A 347 -12.55 5.16 10.61
C LYS A 347 -13.69 4.18 10.40
N LYS A 348 -14.53 3.95 11.42
CA LYS A 348 -15.68 3.04 11.33
C LYS A 348 -16.70 3.53 10.31
N GLN A 349 -17.01 4.83 10.30
CA GLN A 349 -18.08 5.40 9.49
C GLN A 349 -17.68 5.72 8.05
N THR A 350 -16.46 6.21 7.83
CA THR A 350 -16.01 6.70 6.52
C THR A 350 -15.00 5.78 5.86
N LYS A 351 -14.40 4.84 6.61
CA LYS A 351 -13.21 4.06 6.21
C LYS A 351 -11.95 4.90 5.96
N ALA A 352 -11.99 6.23 6.10
CA ALA A 352 -10.76 7.01 6.09
C ALA A 352 -9.83 6.52 7.22
N ALA A 353 -8.53 6.38 6.93
CA ALA A 353 -7.50 5.88 7.85
C ALA A 353 -7.66 4.41 8.33
N SER A 354 -8.59 3.62 7.78
CA SER A 354 -8.80 2.23 8.23
C SER A 354 -8.01 1.17 7.46
N SER A 355 -7.53 1.47 6.24
CA SER A 355 -6.84 0.48 5.39
C SER A 355 -5.32 0.57 5.54
N CYS A 356 -4.72 1.66 5.05
CA CYS A 356 -3.26 1.85 5.03
C CYS A 356 -2.76 2.81 6.12
N GLY A 357 -3.67 3.52 6.81
CA GLY A 357 -3.35 4.43 7.92
C GLY A 357 -2.63 5.74 7.56
N SER A 358 -2.18 5.94 6.31
CA SER A 358 -1.35 7.08 5.90
C SER A 358 -2.02 8.45 6.04
N CYS A 359 -3.35 8.50 5.97
CA CYS A 359 -4.13 9.73 6.13
C CYS A 359 -4.58 9.99 7.57
N THR A 360 -4.15 9.20 8.57
CA THR A 360 -4.63 9.32 9.96
C THR A 360 -4.41 10.72 10.53
N GLY A 361 -3.20 11.29 10.39
CA GLY A 361 -2.92 12.64 10.89
C GLY A 361 -3.74 13.73 10.19
N LEU A 362 -4.06 13.55 8.91
CA LEU A 362 -4.92 14.50 8.18
C LEU A 362 -6.40 14.38 8.60
N VAL A 363 -6.86 13.15 8.86
CA VAL A 363 -8.19 12.90 9.43
C VAL A 363 -8.30 13.49 10.83
N GLU A 364 -7.25 13.41 11.65
CA GLU A 364 -7.16 14.06 12.96
C GLU A 364 -7.28 15.57 12.86
N GLN A 365 -6.55 16.19 11.92
CA GLN A 365 -6.65 17.64 11.70
C GLN A 365 -8.04 18.05 11.22
N ILE A 366 -8.69 17.29 10.33
CA ILE A 366 -10.06 17.58 9.88
C ILE A 366 -11.06 17.40 11.02
N LEU A 367 -10.87 16.39 11.87
CA LEU A 367 -11.71 16.16 13.05
C LEU A 367 -11.56 17.33 14.04
N ALA A 368 -10.32 17.77 14.29
CA ALA A 368 -10.02 18.93 15.14
C ALA A 368 -10.58 20.24 14.55
N SER A 369 -10.40 20.49 13.25
CA SER A 369 -10.88 21.71 12.59
C SER A 369 -12.41 21.76 12.49
N THR A 370 -13.07 20.60 12.36
CA THR A 370 -14.54 20.51 12.25
C THR A 370 -15.25 20.64 13.60
N LEU A 371 -14.65 20.12 14.67
CA LEU A 371 -15.20 20.17 16.03
C LEU A 371 -14.72 21.39 16.84
N GLY A 372 -13.65 22.07 16.39
CA GLY A 372 -13.02 23.16 17.13
C GLY A 372 -12.61 22.72 18.55
N GLY A 373 -12.95 23.53 19.56
CA GLY A 373 -12.70 23.23 20.98
C GLY A 373 -13.45 22.01 21.55
N GLY A 374 -14.35 21.38 20.78
CA GLY A 374 -15.00 20.11 21.12
C GLY A 374 -14.16 18.88 20.76
N TYR A 375 -12.97 19.06 20.17
CA TYR A 375 -12.05 17.98 19.89
C TYR A 375 -11.37 17.47 21.15
N ALA A 376 -11.74 16.27 21.59
CA ALA A 376 -10.96 15.52 22.57
C ALA A 376 -9.80 14.84 21.86
N ALA A 377 -8.64 15.50 21.82
CA ALA A 377 -7.39 14.83 21.42
C ALA A 377 -7.26 13.51 22.19
N PRO A 378 -6.81 12.41 21.56
CA PRO A 378 -6.62 11.15 22.27
C PRO A 378 -5.68 11.43 23.45
N SER A 379 -6.22 11.36 24.67
CA SER A 379 -5.43 11.68 25.84
C SER A 379 -4.35 10.62 25.94
N THR A 380 -3.09 11.06 25.96
CA THR A 380 -1.96 10.18 26.30
C THR A 380 -2.11 9.62 27.72
N SER A 381 -3.02 10.19 28.53
CA SER A 381 -3.42 9.72 29.86
C SER A 381 -4.45 8.59 29.87
N LYS A 382 -4.97 8.14 28.72
CA LYS A 382 -6.00 7.08 28.71
C LYS A 382 -5.36 5.75 29.14
N ALA A 383 -5.93 5.16 30.19
CA ALA A 383 -5.52 3.84 30.64
C ALA A 383 -5.63 2.80 29.51
N VAL A 384 -4.75 1.80 29.52
CA VAL A 384 -4.70 0.74 28.50
C VAL A 384 -6.08 0.07 28.31
N CYS A 385 -6.79 -0.15 29.40
CA CYS A 385 -8.17 -0.64 29.44
C CYS A 385 -8.72 -0.49 30.86
N GLY A 386 -9.97 -0.91 31.13
CA GLY A 386 -10.55 -0.88 32.48
C GLY A 386 -9.87 -1.76 33.54
N CYS A 387 -8.90 -2.59 33.16
CA CYS A 387 -8.15 -3.45 34.08
C CYS A 387 -7.01 -2.72 34.82
N THR A 388 -6.67 -1.50 34.41
CA THR A 388 -5.55 -0.72 34.97
C THR A 388 -5.87 0.77 34.94
N ASP A 389 -5.17 1.55 35.76
CA ASP A 389 -5.19 3.01 35.68
C ASP A 389 -3.97 3.56 34.90
N PHE A 390 -3.03 2.68 34.53
CA PHE A 390 -1.84 3.04 33.76
C PHE A 390 -2.15 3.18 32.27
N ASN A 391 -1.60 4.21 31.65
CA ASN A 391 -1.59 4.36 30.19
C ASN A 391 -0.48 3.49 29.55
N HIS A 392 -0.45 3.40 28.23
CA HIS A 392 0.52 2.57 27.51
C HIS A 392 1.99 2.96 27.74
N GLU A 393 2.27 4.24 27.98
CA GLU A 393 3.64 4.75 28.20
C GLU A 393 4.14 4.36 29.59
N GLN A 394 3.35 4.63 30.62
CA GLN A 394 3.65 4.30 32.02
C GLN A 394 3.83 2.79 32.21
N VAL A 395 3.05 1.96 31.53
CA VAL A 395 3.23 0.49 31.55
C VAL A 395 4.62 0.09 31.03
N ARG A 396 5.09 0.72 29.94
CA ARG A 396 6.40 0.41 29.36
C ARG A 396 7.54 0.89 30.27
N GLU A 397 7.37 2.06 30.89
CA GLU A 397 8.34 2.58 31.87
C GLU A 397 8.47 1.66 33.08
N GLU A 398 7.34 1.21 33.65
CA GLU A 398 7.34 0.32 34.81
C GLU A 398 7.91 -1.07 34.47
N ILE A 399 7.65 -1.60 33.27
CA ILE A 399 8.29 -2.83 32.77
C ILE A 399 9.82 -2.70 32.72
N ARG A 400 10.33 -1.55 32.26
CA ARG A 400 11.78 -1.29 32.21
C ARG A 400 12.36 -1.13 33.61
N LYS A 401 11.73 -0.29 34.42
CA LYS A 401 12.19 0.10 35.76
C LYS A 401 12.30 -1.10 36.72
N HIS A 402 11.33 -2.01 36.67
CA HIS A 402 11.28 -3.17 37.57
C HIS A 402 11.71 -4.48 36.91
N LYS A 403 12.19 -4.43 35.66
CA LYS A 403 12.61 -5.58 34.86
C LYS A 403 11.61 -6.75 34.92
N TYR A 404 10.35 -6.47 34.60
CA TYR A 404 9.35 -7.54 34.49
C TYR A 404 9.62 -8.41 33.25
N LEU A 405 9.57 -9.74 33.41
CA LEU A 405 9.81 -10.71 32.33
C LEU A 405 8.57 -11.55 31.97
N GLU A 406 7.50 -11.50 32.76
CA GLU A 406 6.28 -12.26 32.51
C GLU A 406 5.02 -11.46 32.92
N ILE A 407 3.90 -11.72 32.22
CA ILE A 407 2.64 -10.98 32.41
C ILE A 407 2.14 -11.04 33.86
N PRO A 408 2.13 -12.19 34.57
CA PRO A 408 1.66 -12.23 35.96
C PRO A 408 2.47 -11.33 36.89
N ALA A 409 3.79 -11.27 36.72
CA ALA A 409 4.67 -10.41 37.50
C ALA A 409 4.40 -8.93 37.22
N ALA A 410 4.24 -8.56 35.94
CA ALA A 410 3.91 -7.20 35.53
C ALA A 410 2.53 -6.76 36.06
N MET A 411 1.50 -7.60 35.92
CA MET A 411 0.15 -7.30 36.41
C MET A 411 0.12 -7.17 37.94
N LYS A 412 0.80 -8.06 38.67
CA LYS A 412 0.89 -7.99 40.14
C LYS A 412 1.65 -6.73 40.59
N GLY A 413 2.78 -6.45 39.94
CA GLY A 413 3.64 -5.31 40.26
C GLY A 413 2.97 -3.96 40.02
N MET A 414 2.16 -3.85 38.97
CA MET A 414 1.43 -2.63 38.62
C MET A 414 -0.02 -2.59 39.16
N GLY A 415 -0.43 -3.56 40.00
CA GLY A 415 -1.74 -3.55 40.66
C GLY A 415 -2.94 -3.72 39.71
N TRP A 416 -2.84 -4.58 38.70
CA TRP A 416 -3.94 -4.84 37.76
C TRP A 416 -5.21 -5.30 38.50
N LYS A 417 -6.35 -4.68 38.19
CA LYS A 417 -7.65 -4.93 38.85
C LYS A 417 -8.21 -6.32 38.54
N THR A 418 -7.84 -6.89 37.40
CA THR A 418 -8.27 -8.22 36.97
C THR A 418 -7.07 -9.17 36.91
N PRO A 419 -7.06 -10.29 37.66
CA PRO A 419 -5.91 -11.21 37.72
C PRO A 419 -5.49 -11.80 36.37
N ASN A 420 -6.42 -11.94 35.43
CA ASN A 420 -6.18 -12.53 34.11
C ASN A 420 -6.11 -11.49 32.97
N GLY A 421 -6.24 -10.20 33.28
CA GLY A 421 -6.41 -9.16 32.26
C GLY A 421 -7.66 -9.36 31.38
N CYS A 422 -7.73 -8.59 30.30
CA CYS A 422 -8.76 -8.70 29.27
C CYS A 422 -8.12 -8.84 27.88
N ALA A 423 -8.97 -8.97 26.86
CA ALA A 423 -8.56 -9.07 25.46
C ALA A 423 -7.78 -7.83 24.94
N THR A 424 -7.80 -6.71 25.66
CA THR A 424 -7.04 -5.50 25.32
C THR A 424 -5.66 -5.48 25.97
N CYS A 425 -5.57 -5.66 27.29
CA CYS A 425 -4.28 -5.48 27.99
C CYS A 425 -3.36 -6.69 27.90
N ARG A 426 -3.89 -7.92 27.75
CA ARG A 426 -3.06 -9.12 27.75
C ARG A 426 -2.15 -9.22 26.51
N PRO A 427 -2.65 -8.99 25.28
CA PRO A 427 -1.78 -8.91 24.10
C PRO A 427 -0.78 -7.75 24.20
N ALA A 428 -1.23 -6.59 24.70
CA ALA A 428 -0.39 -5.41 24.86
C ALA A 428 0.78 -5.65 25.83
N LEU A 429 0.51 -6.25 27.00
CA LEU A 429 1.54 -6.60 27.98
C LEU A 429 2.53 -7.64 27.44
N ASN A 430 2.04 -8.67 26.74
CA ASN A 430 2.90 -9.67 26.12
C ASN A 430 3.88 -9.01 25.13
N TYR A 431 3.35 -8.16 24.25
CA TYR A 431 4.15 -7.41 23.29
C TYR A 431 5.16 -6.46 23.98
N TYR A 432 4.77 -5.74 25.03
CA TYR A 432 5.69 -4.83 25.74
C TYR A 432 6.82 -5.56 26.46
N LEU A 433 6.53 -6.73 27.04
CA LEU A 433 7.57 -7.56 27.66
C LEU A 433 8.56 -8.09 26.62
N ILE A 434 8.06 -8.70 25.53
CA ILE A 434 8.90 -9.29 24.48
C ILE A 434 9.72 -8.22 23.74
N SER A 435 9.13 -7.06 23.45
CA SER A 435 9.83 -5.97 22.76
C SER A 435 10.84 -5.24 23.64
N THR A 436 10.60 -5.17 24.96
CA THR A 436 11.53 -4.55 25.91
C THR A 436 12.68 -5.48 26.27
N TRP A 437 12.40 -6.78 26.39
CA TRP A 437 13.38 -7.80 26.76
C TRP A 437 13.37 -8.98 25.76
N PRO A 438 13.84 -8.79 24.52
CA PRO A 438 13.90 -9.85 23.53
C PRO A 438 14.70 -11.05 24.06
N HIS A 439 14.18 -12.28 23.86
CA HIS A 439 14.76 -13.55 24.32
C HIS A 439 14.85 -13.77 25.84
N GLU A 440 14.60 -12.75 26.67
CA GLU A 440 14.55 -12.86 28.13
C GLU A 440 13.10 -12.91 28.66
N ALA A 441 12.17 -12.15 28.05
CA ALA A 441 10.77 -12.17 28.42
C ALA A 441 10.08 -13.47 27.98
N LYS A 442 9.20 -13.99 28.84
CA LYS A 442 8.44 -15.21 28.61
C LYS A 442 7.16 -14.89 27.83
N ASP A 443 7.06 -15.44 26.62
CA ASP A 443 5.85 -15.38 25.79
C ASP A 443 4.67 -16.05 26.53
N ASP A 444 3.50 -15.39 26.51
CA ASP A 444 2.25 -15.95 27.01
C ASP A 444 1.32 -16.31 25.85
N PRO A 445 1.20 -17.60 25.48
CA PRO A 445 0.29 -18.05 24.43
C PRO A 445 -1.18 -17.66 24.67
N GLN A 446 -1.59 -17.41 25.92
CA GLN A 446 -2.95 -16.97 26.23
C GLN A 446 -3.24 -15.53 25.78
N SER A 447 -2.21 -14.75 25.46
CA SER A 447 -2.33 -13.39 24.93
C SER A 447 -2.76 -13.37 23.46
N ARG A 448 -2.70 -14.50 22.76
CA ARG A 448 -3.11 -14.62 21.36
C ARG A 448 -4.62 -14.77 21.27
N PHE A 449 -5.21 -14.38 20.14
CA PHE A 449 -6.65 -14.55 19.96
C PHE A 449 -7.03 -16.04 19.97
N ILE A 450 -8.29 -16.35 20.32
CA ILE A 450 -8.72 -17.74 20.46
C ILE A 450 -8.53 -18.55 19.17
N ASN A 451 -8.74 -17.92 18.01
CA ASN A 451 -8.51 -18.48 16.70
C ASN A 451 -7.04 -18.82 16.43
N GLU A 452 -6.10 -18.05 16.96
CA GLU A 452 -4.66 -18.32 16.87
C GLU A 452 -4.18 -19.38 17.88
N ARG A 453 -4.95 -19.60 18.97
CA ARG A 453 -4.59 -20.53 20.05
C ARG A 453 -5.09 -21.95 19.83
N VAL A 454 -6.31 -22.09 19.33
CA VAL A 454 -7.00 -23.38 19.21
C VAL A 454 -7.52 -23.63 17.80
N HIS A 455 -7.11 -22.81 16.82
CA HIS A 455 -7.60 -22.87 15.45
C HIS A 455 -9.13 -22.88 15.41
N ALA A 456 -9.81 -22.04 16.20
CA ALA A 456 -11.26 -21.99 16.24
C ALA A 456 -11.82 -20.58 16.39
N ASN A 457 -12.90 -20.28 15.69
CA ASN A 457 -13.65 -19.03 15.78
C ASN A 457 -14.93 -19.22 16.60
N ILE A 458 -15.12 -18.37 17.62
CA ILE A 458 -16.39 -18.26 18.35
C ILE A 458 -17.32 -17.33 17.54
N GLN A 459 -18.50 -17.84 17.21
CA GLN A 459 -19.53 -17.13 16.47
C GLN A 459 -20.39 -16.27 17.40
N LYS A 460 -21.14 -15.32 16.83
CA LYS A 460 -21.98 -14.38 17.60
C LYS A 460 -23.10 -15.06 18.40
N ASP A 461 -23.49 -16.27 18.00
CA ASP A 461 -24.51 -17.09 18.67
C ASP A 461 -23.94 -17.99 19.78
N GLY A 462 -22.63 -17.87 20.07
CA GLY A 462 -21.94 -18.67 21.09
C GLY A 462 -21.49 -20.06 20.62
N THR A 463 -21.74 -20.42 19.36
CA THR A 463 -21.17 -21.63 18.74
C THR A 463 -19.70 -21.43 18.37
N TYR A 464 -18.94 -22.50 18.15
CA TYR A 464 -17.56 -22.41 17.68
C TYR A 464 -17.35 -23.23 16.40
N SER A 465 -16.46 -22.72 15.55
CA SER A 465 -16.07 -23.34 14.28
C SER A 465 -14.58 -23.62 14.33
N VAL A 466 -14.19 -24.88 14.14
CA VAL A 466 -12.80 -25.31 14.10
C VAL A 466 -12.29 -25.14 12.68
N ILE A 467 -11.17 -24.45 12.53
CA ILE A 467 -10.40 -24.29 11.30
C ILE A 467 -9.38 -25.43 11.30
N PRO A 468 -9.58 -26.49 10.51
CA PRO A 468 -8.69 -27.65 10.49
C PRO A 468 -7.26 -27.32 10.05
#